data_AF-A0A078IZC3-F1
#
_entry.id   AF-A0A078IZC3-F1
#
_cell.length_a   1.000
_cell.length_b   1.000
_cell.length_c   1.000
_cell.angle_alpha   90.00
_cell.angle_beta   90.00
_cell.angle_gamma   90.00
#
_symmetry.space_group_name_H-M   'P 1'
#
loop_
_entity.id
_entity.type
_entity.pdbx_description
1 polymer ?
#
loop_
_entity_poly.entity_id
_entity_poly.type
_entity_poly.pdbx_seq_one_letter_code
_entity_poly.pdbx_strand_id
1 'polypeptide(L)'
;MELLSHFHPPQTYLVPRVGHVMKKHSSIIGLQKKDLFRPLDQNDYANCGYDKVLVDAECTHDGSIKHIQKFEQWGWTTLERRVLDAERTDTNLTALQLNLLRNGFRLLKQGGILVYSTCSLTHAQNEDVVDEFLAESFSAELQEIEMAKDWPCRSGRTPKTVRFDPSTSATSGLFVARIKKMAPEKNVL
;
A
#
# COMPACT_ATOMS: atom_id res chain seq x y z
N MET A 1 -29.09 27.98 0.18
CA MET A 1 -28.62 27.43 1.47
C MET A 1 -27.30 26.74 1.18
N GLU A 2 -26.21 27.42 1.54
CA GLU A 2 -24.84 26.95 1.43
C GLU A 2 -24.62 25.70 2.31
N LEU A 3 -23.88 24.72 1.80
CA LEU A 3 -23.23 23.70 2.62
C LEU A 3 -21.71 23.87 2.43
N LEU A 4 -21.09 24.47 3.44
CA LEU A 4 -19.67 24.71 3.56
C LEU A 4 -18.92 23.38 3.65
N SER A 5 -18.09 23.10 2.64
CA SER A 5 -17.02 22.13 2.68
C SER A 5 -16.05 22.47 3.81
N HIS A 6 -15.93 21.60 4.81
CA HIS A 6 -14.85 21.69 5.80
C HIS A 6 -13.55 21.19 5.17
N PHE A 7 -12.86 22.09 4.48
CA PHE A 7 -11.48 21.92 4.05
C PHE A 7 -10.58 22.17 5.26
N HIS A 8 -10.10 21.12 5.92
CA HIS A 8 -9.02 21.26 6.89
C HIS A 8 -7.73 21.61 6.15
N PRO A 9 -7.02 22.70 6.51
CA PRO A 9 -5.75 23.01 5.89
C PRO A 9 -4.70 21.94 6.25
N PRO A 10 -3.80 21.57 5.32
CA PRO A 10 -2.74 20.62 5.61
C PRO A 10 -1.79 21.19 6.68
N GLN A 11 -1.47 20.38 7.68
CA GLN A 11 -0.40 20.69 8.63
C GLN A 11 0.89 21.05 7.86
N THR A 12 1.47 22.20 8.18
CA THR A 12 2.70 22.69 7.55
C THR A 12 3.89 21.87 8.01
N TYR A 13 4.27 20.87 7.21
CA TYR A 13 5.53 20.14 7.41
C TYR A 13 6.70 20.96 6.84
N LEU A 14 7.71 21.23 7.67
CA LEU A 14 8.93 21.93 7.29
C LEU A 14 10.05 20.91 7.03
N VAL A 15 10.80 21.07 5.93
CA VAL A 15 12.00 20.25 5.64
C VAL A 15 13.26 21.11 5.61
N PRO A 16 14.41 20.61 6.11
CA PRO A 16 15.67 21.34 6.07
C PRO A 16 16.22 21.39 4.64
N ARG A 17 16.83 22.51 4.22
CA ARG A 17 17.57 22.57 2.95
C ARG A 17 18.71 21.54 2.96
N VAL A 18 18.76 20.68 1.94
CA VAL A 18 19.97 19.90 1.63
C VAL A 18 20.98 20.84 1.00
N GLY A 19 21.78 21.50 1.83
CA GLY A 19 23.01 22.15 1.40
C GLY A 19 24.07 21.07 1.14
N HIS A 20 24.84 21.21 0.06
CA HIS A 20 26.05 20.43 -0.17
C HIS A 20 26.94 20.52 1.08
N VAL A 21 27.10 19.41 1.81
CA VAL A 21 27.94 19.36 3.02
C VAL A 21 29.39 19.17 2.58
N MET A 22 30.15 20.27 2.51
CA MET A 22 31.60 20.19 2.52
C MET A 22 32.13 20.23 3.96
N LYS A 23 32.66 19.08 4.38
CA LYS A 23 33.65 18.79 5.44
C LYS A 23 33.32 19.09 6.92
N LYS A 24 33.79 18.16 7.74
CA LYS A 24 33.80 18.08 9.22
C LYS A 24 34.07 19.44 9.89
N HIS A 25 33.20 19.81 10.82
CA HIS A 25 33.22 21.01 11.69
C HIS A 25 32.72 22.33 11.07
N SER A 26 31.40 22.49 10.97
CA SER A 26 30.79 23.83 11.00
C SER A 26 29.32 23.74 11.38
N SER A 27 28.97 24.27 12.55
CA SER A 27 27.66 24.85 12.81
C SER A 27 27.39 25.89 11.71
N ILE A 28 26.24 25.87 11.06
CA ILE A 28 25.88 26.91 10.09
C ILE A 28 25.59 28.21 10.87
N ILE A 29 26.62 29.03 11.05
CA ILE A 29 26.51 30.36 11.66
C ILE A 29 25.97 31.30 10.57
N GLY A 30 24.83 31.96 10.84
CA GLY A 30 24.35 33.10 10.03
C GLY A 30 23.01 32.93 9.30
N LEU A 31 22.33 31.78 9.40
CA LEU A 31 20.98 31.62 8.84
C LEU A 31 19.93 31.68 9.96
N GLN A 32 18.90 32.51 9.79
CA GLN A 32 17.76 32.50 10.71
C GLN A 32 16.90 31.26 10.45
N LYS A 33 16.10 30.81 11.43
CA LYS A 33 15.22 29.62 11.31
C LYS A 33 14.32 29.65 10.06
N LYS A 34 13.89 30.84 9.63
CA LYS A 34 13.13 31.08 8.39
C LYS A 34 13.92 30.81 7.10
N ASP A 35 15.25 30.87 7.16
CA ASP A 35 16.13 30.63 6.01
C ASP A 35 16.52 29.15 5.90
N LEU A 36 16.43 28.39 7.01
CA LEU A 36 16.68 26.95 7.06
C LEU A 36 15.49 26.11 6.55
N PHE A 37 14.28 26.64 6.71
CA PHE A 37 13.02 25.97 6.37
C PHE A 37 12.16 26.87 5.48
N ARG A 38 12.03 26.52 4.20
CA ARG A 38 11.09 27.18 3.28
C ARG A 38 9.71 26.49 3.40
N PRO A 39 8.59 27.24 3.34
CA PRO A 39 7.28 26.65 3.09
C PRO A 39 7.31 25.87 1.78
N LEU A 40 6.99 24.58 1.83
CA LEU A 40 6.88 23.74 0.64
C LEU A 40 5.91 24.42 -0.33
N ASP A 41 6.32 24.66 -1.57
CA ASP A 41 5.36 25.03 -2.60
C ASP A 41 4.63 23.78 -3.13
N GLN A 42 3.62 23.96 -3.99
CA GLN A 42 2.86 22.83 -4.55
C GLN A 42 3.75 21.78 -5.25
N ASN A 43 4.88 22.20 -5.81
CA ASN A 43 5.83 21.31 -6.47
C ASN A 43 6.70 20.55 -5.44
N ASP A 44 7.06 21.20 -4.33
CA ASP A 44 7.72 20.54 -3.21
C ASP A 44 6.79 19.51 -2.51
N TYR A 45 5.49 19.82 -2.36
CA TYR A 45 4.51 18.87 -1.85
C TYR A 45 4.26 17.68 -2.80
N ALA A 46 4.31 17.90 -4.11
CA ALA A 46 4.22 16.82 -5.11
C ALA A 46 5.41 15.85 -5.04
N ASN A 47 6.58 16.36 -4.67
CA ASN A 47 7.84 15.61 -4.56
C ASN A 47 8.15 15.13 -3.14
N CYS A 48 7.35 15.50 -2.13
CA CYS A 48 7.51 15.00 -0.77
C CYS A 48 6.85 13.61 -0.65
N GLY A 49 7.59 12.65 -0.08
CA GLY A 49 7.15 11.27 0.07
C GLY A 49 8.16 10.26 -0.50
N TYR A 50 7.77 8.99 -0.52
CA TYR A 50 8.62 7.90 -1.01
C TYR A 50 8.33 7.60 -2.49
N ASP A 51 9.38 7.24 -3.23
CA ASP A 51 9.27 6.69 -4.58
C ASP A 51 8.50 5.37 -4.62
N LYS A 52 8.72 4.54 -3.60
CA LYS A 52 8.17 3.19 -3.50
C LYS A 52 7.75 2.89 -2.07
N VAL A 53 6.60 2.24 -1.92
CA VAL A 53 6.09 1.75 -0.63
C VAL A 53 5.67 0.29 -0.80
N LEU A 54 6.04 -0.56 0.16
CA LEU A 54 5.55 -1.93 0.26
C LEU A 54 4.62 -2.02 1.47
N VAL A 55 3.40 -2.47 1.23
CA VAL A 55 2.44 -2.85 2.26
C VAL A 55 2.27 -4.36 2.18
N ASP A 56 3.11 -5.07 2.93
CA ASP A 56 2.92 -6.49 3.20
C ASP A 56 2.03 -6.61 4.44
N ALA A 57 0.75 -6.89 4.22
CA ALA A 57 -0.26 -6.72 5.26
C ALA A 57 -0.45 -7.99 6.09
N GLU A 58 -0.61 -7.81 7.41
CA GLU A 58 -1.08 -8.86 8.30
C GLU A 58 -2.38 -9.46 7.76
N CYS A 59 -2.46 -10.79 7.67
CA CYS A 59 -3.58 -11.50 7.08
C CYS A 59 -3.88 -12.81 7.83
N THR A 60 -4.86 -13.58 7.36
CA THR A 60 -5.25 -14.85 7.99
C THR A 60 -4.25 -15.99 7.77
N HIS A 61 -3.26 -15.82 6.89
CA HIS A 61 -2.26 -16.83 6.55
C HIS A 61 -2.85 -18.16 6.02
N ASP A 62 -4.04 -18.13 5.41
CA ASP A 62 -4.77 -19.25 4.79
C ASP A 62 -4.14 -19.73 3.48
N GLY A 63 -3.18 -18.97 2.92
CA GLY A 63 -2.34 -19.43 1.81
C GLY A 63 -0.99 -20.01 2.24
N SER A 64 -0.59 -19.87 3.50
CA SER A 64 0.75 -20.31 3.94
C SER A 64 0.78 -21.80 4.25
N ILE A 65 1.44 -22.59 3.38
CA ILE A 65 1.56 -24.06 3.54
C ILE A 65 2.17 -24.42 4.91
N LYS A 66 3.23 -23.72 5.32
CA LYS A 66 3.88 -23.94 6.62
C LYS A 66 2.94 -23.64 7.79
N HIS A 67 2.13 -22.59 7.67
CA HIS A 67 1.15 -22.23 8.70
C HIS A 67 0.07 -23.30 8.80
N ILE A 68 -0.42 -23.82 7.66
CA ILE A 68 -1.41 -24.89 7.60
C ILE A 68 -0.87 -26.19 8.19
N GLN A 69 0.36 -26.60 7.82
CA GLN A 69 1.01 -27.81 8.33
C GLN A 69 1.19 -27.78 9.86
N LYS A 70 1.41 -26.60 10.46
CA LYS A 70 1.48 -26.46 11.93
C LYS A 70 0.19 -26.91 12.63
N PHE A 71 -0.96 -26.81 11.96
CA PHE A 71 -2.27 -27.17 12.53
C PHE A 71 -2.70 -28.59 12.20
N GLU A 72 -2.05 -29.28 11.27
CA GLU A 72 -2.37 -30.67 10.89
C GLU A 72 -2.30 -31.62 12.09
N GLN A 73 -1.35 -31.42 12.99
CA GLN A 73 -1.21 -32.16 14.25
C GLN A 73 -2.39 -32.00 15.23
N TRP A 74 -3.29 -31.02 15.03
CA TRP A 74 -4.44 -30.74 15.89
C TRP A 74 -5.76 -31.38 15.39
N GLY A 75 -5.69 -32.16 14.31
CA GLY A 75 -6.82 -32.88 13.70
C GLY A 75 -7.60 -32.07 12.67
N TRP A 76 -8.16 -32.77 11.68
CA TRP A 76 -8.84 -32.19 10.50
C TRP A 76 -10.01 -31.24 10.84
N THR A 77 -10.80 -31.54 11.88
CA THR A 77 -11.91 -30.69 12.33
C THR A 77 -11.46 -29.38 12.98
N THR A 78 -10.28 -29.36 13.61
CA THR A 78 -9.67 -28.13 14.14
C THR A 78 -8.99 -27.34 13.03
N LEU A 79 -8.43 -28.03 12.02
CA LEU A 79 -7.84 -27.43 10.84
C LEU A 79 -8.90 -26.72 9.99
N GLU A 80 -10.04 -27.35 9.71
CA GLU A 80 -11.14 -26.75 8.94
C GLU A 80 -11.69 -25.50 9.63
N ARG A 81 -12.03 -25.60 10.93
CA ARG A 81 -12.50 -24.45 11.72
C ARG A 81 -11.50 -23.30 11.82
N ARG A 82 -10.20 -23.61 11.73
CA ARG A 82 -9.15 -22.59 11.83
C ARG A 82 -8.83 -22.08 10.43
N VAL A 83 -8.31 -22.90 9.55
CA VAL A 83 -7.80 -22.51 8.23
C VAL A 83 -8.90 -22.16 7.24
N LEU A 84 -10.08 -22.79 7.32
CA LEU A 84 -11.13 -22.71 6.29
C LEU A 84 -12.40 -21.96 6.74
N ASP A 85 -12.56 -21.64 8.02
CA ASP A 85 -13.72 -20.88 8.48
C ASP A 85 -13.69 -19.44 7.98
N ALA A 86 -14.80 -19.06 7.34
CA ALA A 86 -15.09 -17.70 6.89
C ALA A 86 -15.06 -16.67 8.05
N GLU A 87 -15.25 -17.08 9.31
CA GLU A 87 -15.13 -16.22 10.50
C GLU A 87 -13.72 -15.65 10.72
N ARG A 88 -12.69 -16.19 10.06
CA ARG A 88 -11.36 -15.57 10.05
C ARG A 88 -11.29 -14.30 9.21
N THR A 89 -12.26 -14.07 8.34
CA THR A 89 -12.43 -12.78 7.66
C THR A 89 -13.13 -11.83 8.63
N ASP A 90 -12.46 -11.54 9.74
CA ASP A 90 -12.91 -10.51 10.67
C ASP A 90 -12.94 -9.17 9.91
N THR A 91 -14.08 -8.47 9.96
CA THR A 91 -14.22 -7.14 9.36
C THR A 91 -13.19 -6.16 9.93
N ASN A 92 -12.72 -6.39 11.16
CA ASN A 92 -11.62 -5.60 11.73
C ASN A 92 -10.30 -5.82 11.00
N LEU A 93 -10.03 -7.03 10.49
CA LEU A 93 -8.79 -7.35 9.79
C LEU A 93 -8.76 -6.73 8.39
N THR A 94 -9.85 -6.84 7.63
CA THR A 94 -9.94 -6.20 6.31
C THR A 94 -9.93 -4.66 6.44
N ALA A 95 -10.57 -4.10 7.46
CA ALA A 95 -10.48 -2.68 7.78
C ALA A 95 -9.05 -2.24 8.14
N LEU A 96 -8.30 -3.06 8.90
CA LEU A 96 -6.89 -2.81 9.18
C LEU A 96 -6.06 -2.81 7.89
N GLN A 97 -6.23 -3.83 7.03
CA GLN A 97 -5.53 -3.95 5.76
C GLN A 97 -5.79 -2.75 4.85
N LEU A 98 -7.04 -2.32 4.76
CA LEU A 98 -7.43 -1.13 4.00
C LEU A 98 -6.79 0.14 4.58
N ASN A 99 -6.74 0.29 5.91
CA ASN A 99 -6.08 1.42 6.55
C ASN A 99 -4.55 1.42 6.34
N LEU A 100 -3.91 0.25 6.33
CA LEU A 100 -2.50 0.12 5.98
C LEU A 100 -2.24 0.53 4.52
N LEU A 101 -3.10 0.08 3.60
CA LEU A 101 -3.04 0.46 2.19
C LEU A 101 -3.21 1.97 1.99
N ARG A 102 -4.24 2.58 2.61
CA ARG A 102 -4.46 4.04 2.62
C ARG A 102 -3.24 4.80 3.14
N ASN A 103 -2.67 4.36 4.26
CA ASN A 103 -1.49 5.00 4.84
C ASN A 103 -0.26 4.88 3.94
N GLY A 104 0.00 3.68 3.39
CA GLY A 104 1.10 3.47 2.46
C GLY A 104 0.97 4.36 1.23
N PHE A 105 -0.24 4.49 0.67
CA PHE A 105 -0.48 5.33 -0.50
C PHE A 105 -0.35 6.83 -0.19
N ARG A 106 -0.75 7.27 1.00
CA ARG A 106 -0.55 8.66 1.45
C ARG A 106 0.93 9.03 1.49
N LEU A 107 1.80 8.09 1.89
CA LEU A 107 3.25 8.29 1.98
C LEU A 107 3.96 8.34 0.62
N LEU A 108 3.31 7.93 -0.47
CA LEU A 108 3.88 8.05 -1.80
C LEU A 108 3.93 9.51 -2.27
N LYS A 109 5.03 9.86 -2.93
CA LYS A 109 5.09 11.03 -3.79
C LYS A 109 4.27 10.82 -5.07
N GLN A 110 3.98 11.87 -5.82
CA GLN A 110 3.33 11.73 -7.14
C GLN A 110 4.22 10.92 -8.09
N GLY A 111 3.61 10.03 -8.88
CA GLY A 111 4.30 9.07 -9.73
C GLY A 111 4.90 7.88 -8.98
N GLY A 112 4.86 7.87 -7.64
CA GLY A 112 5.35 6.78 -6.81
C GLY A 112 4.53 5.50 -6.96
N ILE A 113 5.10 4.37 -6.54
CA ILE A 113 4.50 3.04 -6.68
C ILE A 113 4.33 2.39 -5.31
N LEU A 114 3.13 1.93 -5.02
CA LEU A 114 2.84 1.06 -3.89
C LEU A 114 2.65 -0.37 -4.38
N VAL A 115 3.20 -1.32 -3.64
CA VAL A 115 2.85 -2.73 -3.76
C VAL A 115 2.10 -3.14 -2.51
N TYR A 116 0.90 -3.67 -2.69
CA TYR A 116 0.12 -4.31 -1.64
C TYR A 116 0.24 -5.83 -1.81
N SER A 117 0.54 -6.54 -0.73
CA SER A 117 0.62 -7.99 -0.73
C SER A 117 0.04 -8.62 0.53
N THR A 118 -0.45 -9.84 0.37
CA THR A 118 -0.82 -10.72 1.49
C THR A 118 -0.44 -12.16 1.15
N CYS A 119 -0.28 -13.01 2.17
CA CYS A 119 -0.22 -14.47 1.98
C CYS A 119 -1.58 -15.18 2.15
N SER A 120 -2.69 -14.45 1.95
CA SER A 120 -4.05 -14.98 2.05
C SER A 120 -4.56 -15.46 0.68
N LEU A 121 -5.38 -16.51 0.66
CA LEU A 121 -6.10 -16.94 -0.55
C LEU A 121 -7.47 -16.26 -0.67
N THR A 122 -8.00 -15.74 0.43
CA THR A 122 -9.35 -15.17 0.52
C THR A 122 -9.50 -13.88 -0.31
N HIS A 123 -10.63 -13.73 -1.03
CA HIS A 123 -10.91 -12.52 -1.83
C HIS A 123 -11.13 -11.26 -0.98
N ALA A 124 -11.78 -11.43 0.18
CA ALA A 124 -12.08 -10.35 1.12
C ALA A 124 -10.86 -9.60 1.64
N GLN A 125 -9.70 -10.25 1.72
CA GLN A 125 -8.44 -9.64 2.14
C GLN A 125 -7.57 -9.18 0.98
N ASN A 126 -7.99 -9.44 -0.26
CA ASN A 126 -7.20 -9.24 -1.46
C ASN A 126 -7.91 -8.27 -2.40
N GLU A 127 -8.70 -8.79 -3.33
CA GLU A 127 -9.40 -7.97 -4.31
C GLU A 127 -10.42 -7.04 -3.67
N ASP A 128 -11.18 -7.48 -2.67
CA ASP A 128 -12.19 -6.61 -2.05
C ASP A 128 -11.53 -5.39 -1.38
N VAL A 129 -10.38 -5.55 -0.72
CA VAL A 129 -9.60 -4.43 -0.14
C VAL A 129 -9.05 -3.50 -1.22
N VAL A 130 -8.52 -4.06 -2.31
CA VAL A 130 -7.98 -3.27 -3.44
C VAL A 130 -9.11 -2.52 -4.16
N ASP A 131 -10.23 -3.18 -4.41
CA ASP A 131 -11.40 -2.62 -5.09
C ASP A 131 -12.00 -1.48 -4.25
N GLU A 132 -12.16 -1.67 -2.94
CA GLU A 132 -12.63 -0.61 -2.01
C GLU A 132 -11.67 0.59 -2.00
N PHE A 133 -10.37 0.34 -1.90
CA PHE A 133 -9.37 1.41 -1.93
C PHE A 133 -9.38 2.21 -3.24
N LEU A 134 -9.48 1.53 -4.39
CA LEU A 134 -9.51 2.17 -5.70
C LEU A 134 -10.79 2.98 -5.92
N ALA A 135 -11.92 2.54 -5.37
CA ALA A 135 -13.18 3.29 -5.41
C ALA A 135 -13.11 4.63 -4.66
N GLU A 136 -12.28 4.71 -3.61
CA GLU A 136 -12.10 5.92 -2.79
C GLU A 136 -10.99 6.85 -3.28
N SER A 137 -10.00 6.31 -4.00
CA SER A 137 -8.75 7.02 -4.31
C SER A 137 -8.62 7.33 -5.80
N PHE A 138 -9.18 8.45 -6.25
CA PHE A 138 -9.17 8.86 -7.67
C PHE A 138 -7.77 9.04 -8.29
N SER A 139 -6.75 9.28 -7.46
CA SER A 139 -5.35 9.37 -7.92
C SER A 139 -4.63 8.02 -7.92
N ALA A 140 -5.30 6.92 -7.56
CA ALA A 140 -4.72 5.59 -7.57
C ALA A 140 -5.03 4.89 -8.89
N GLU A 141 -3.98 4.42 -9.56
CA GLU A 141 -4.12 3.61 -10.78
C GLU A 141 -3.49 2.24 -10.56
N LEU A 142 -4.28 1.18 -10.70
CA LEU A 142 -3.77 -0.18 -10.70
C LEU A 142 -2.98 -0.43 -12.00
N GLN A 143 -1.76 -0.95 -11.86
CA GLN A 143 -0.83 -1.15 -12.95
C GLN A 143 -0.60 -2.64 -13.22
N GLU A 144 -0.39 -2.99 -14.49
CA GLU A 144 0.14 -4.31 -14.82
C GLU A 144 1.51 -4.51 -14.19
N ILE A 145 1.76 -5.75 -13.76
CA ILE A 145 3.09 -6.24 -13.38
C ILE A 145 3.63 -6.96 -14.62
N GLU A 146 4.29 -6.23 -15.52
CA GLU A 146 4.71 -6.76 -16.83
C GLU A 146 5.52 -8.06 -16.72
N MET A 147 6.42 -8.13 -15.74
CA MET A 147 7.24 -9.31 -15.48
C MET A 147 6.44 -10.53 -15.03
N ALA A 148 5.21 -10.36 -14.53
CA ALA A 148 4.37 -11.46 -14.09
C ALA A 148 3.86 -12.33 -15.24
N LYS A 149 3.94 -11.85 -16.49
CA LYS A 149 3.58 -12.64 -17.68
C LYS A 149 4.41 -13.92 -17.82
N ASP A 150 5.65 -13.89 -17.33
CA ASP A 150 6.57 -15.03 -17.37
C ASP A 150 6.62 -15.81 -16.05
N TRP A 151 5.85 -15.40 -15.04
CA TRP A 151 5.82 -16.05 -13.74
C TRP A 151 4.77 -17.16 -13.72
N PRO A 152 4.99 -18.24 -12.95
CA PRO A 152 4.00 -19.30 -12.75
C PRO A 152 2.90 -18.78 -11.82
N CYS A 153 2.09 -17.83 -12.27
CA CYS A 153 1.06 -17.15 -11.51
C CYS A 153 -0.22 -17.04 -12.33
N ARG A 154 -1.32 -16.64 -11.67
CA ARG A 154 -2.59 -16.38 -12.34
C ARG A 154 -3.06 -14.97 -12.05
N SER A 155 -3.89 -14.42 -12.93
CA SER A 155 -4.59 -13.16 -12.66
C SER A 155 -5.56 -13.34 -11.48
N GLY A 156 -5.66 -12.30 -10.64
CA GLY A 156 -6.71 -12.21 -9.63
C GLY A 156 -8.08 -11.87 -10.24
N ARG A 157 -9.11 -11.80 -9.39
CA ARG A 157 -10.47 -11.41 -9.80
C ARG A 157 -10.49 -9.97 -10.33
N THR A 158 -9.73 -9.09 -9.70
CA THR A 158 -9.48 -7.72 -10.14
C THR A 158 -8.39 -7.73 -11.20
N PRO A 159 -8.64 -7.23 -12.43
CA PRO A 159 -7.63 -7.18 -13.48
C PRO A 159 -6.34 -6.49 -13.02
N LYS A 160 -5.18 -6.89 -13.58
CA LYS A 160 -3.84 -6.38 -13.21
C LYS A 160 -3.33 -6.78 -11.82
N THR A 161 -4.10 -7.53 -11.03
CA THR A 161 -3.61 -8.18 -9.82
C THR A 161 -3.10 -9.59 -10.11
N VAL A 162 -2.18 -10.08 -9.29
CA VAL A 162 -1.52 -11.37 -9.48
C VAL A 162 -1.69 -12.25 -8.25
N ARG A 163 -1.95 -13.54 -8.47
CA ARG A 163 -2.05 -14.57 -7.46
C ARG A 163 -1.07 -15.72 -7.72
N PHE A 164 -0.49 -16.20 -6.65
CA PHE A 164 0.25 -17.45 -6.58
C PHE A 164 -0.51 -18.39 -5.65
N ASP A 165 -0.48 -19.68 -5.98
CA ASP A 165 -1.14 -20.72 -5.21
C ASP A 165 -0.49 -22.09 -5.49
N PRO A 166 -0.76 -23.11 -4.67
CA PRO A 166 -0.14 -24.42 -4.85
C PRO A 166 -0.42 -25.07 -6.21
N SER A 167 -1.61 -24.86 -6.78
CA SER A 167 -2.02 -25.48 -8.05
C SER A 167 -1.37 -24.82 -9.27
N THR A 168 -1.15 -23.51 -9.23
CA THR A 168 -0.63 -22.73 -10.36
C THR A 168 0.89 -22.58 -10.28
N SER A 169 1.40 -22.38 -9.07
CA SER A 169 2.76 -21.89 -8.82
C SER A 169 3.66 -22.91 -8.13
N ALA A 170 3.08 -24.00 -7.58
CA ALA A 170 3.76 -24.89 -6.65
C ALA A 170 4.37 -24.15 -5.44
N THR A 171 3.76 -23.03 -5.04
CA THR A 171 4.17 -22.21 -3.88
C THR A 171 3.02 -22.05 -2.88
N SER A 172 3.32 -21.50 -1.70
CA SER A 172 2.30 -20.91 -0.84
C SER A 172 1.50 -19.82 -1.57
N GLY A 173 0.32 -19.53 -1.05
CA GLY A 173 -0.53 -18.42 -1.47
C GLY A 173 0.17 -17.06 -1.32
N LEU A 174 0.12 -16.26 -2.37
CA LEU A 174 0.56 -14.87 -2.38
C LEU A 174 -0.35 -14.07 -3.31
N PHE A 175 -0.83 -12.92 -2.86
CA PHE A 175 -1.53 -11.94 -3.67
C PHE A 175 -0.67 -10.68 -3.80
N VAL A 176 -0.66 -10.08 -4.98
CA VAL A 176 0.09 -8.85 -5.25
C VAL A 176 -0.74 -7.88 -6.11
N ALA A 177 -0.84 -6.64 -5.65
CA ALA A 177 -1.39 -5.51 -6.39
C ALA A 177 -0.37 -4.38 -6.48
N ARG A 178 -0.11 -3.89 -7.69
CA ARG A 178 0.80 -2.76 -7.95
C ARG A 178 -0.01 -1.51 -8.28
N ILE A 179 0.11 -0.47 -7.46
CA ILE A 179 -0.69 0.75 -7.57
C ILE A 179 0.24 1.94 -7.78
N LYS A 180 -0.03 2.77 -8.78
CA LYS A 180 0.69 4.01 -9.04
C LYS A 180 -0.13 5.20 -8.53
N LYS A 181 0.53 6.15 -7.90
CA LYS A 181 -0.06 7.43 -7.53
C LYS A 181 0.05 8.40 -8.70
N MET A 182 -1.06 8.76 -9.30
CA MET A 182 -1.15 9.67 -10.44
C MET A 182 -1.00 11.12 -9.97
N ALA A 183 -0.52 11.96 -10.88
CA ALA A 183 -0.56 13.41 -10.67
C ALA A 183 -2.03 13.86 -10.68
N PRO A 184 -2.40 14.88 -9.89
CA PRO A 184 -3.72 15.49 -10.01
C PRO A 184 -3.90 16.00 -11.44
N GLU A 185 -5.05 15.72 -12.06
CA GLU A 185 -5.36 16.23 -13.39
C GLU A 185 -5.28 17.76 -13.36
N LYS A 186 -4.47 18.33 -14.26
CA LYS A 186 -4.50 19.77 -14.48
C LYS A 186 -5.80 20.04 -15.21
N ASN A 187 -6.78 20.65 -14.54
CA ASN A 187 -7.92 21.26 -15.22
C ASN A 187 -7.37 22.27 -16.22
N VAL A 188 -7.32 21.88 -17.50
CA VAL A 188 -7.22 22.82 -18.60
C VAL A 188 -8.62 23.38 -18.75
N LEU A 189 -8.75 24.66 -18.40
CA LEU A 189 -9.98 25.45 -18.47
C LEU A 189 -10.66 25.37 -19.84
#